data_AF-A0A9X8D1E7-F1
#
_entry.id   AF-A0A9X8D1E7-F1
#
_cell.length_a   1.000
_cell.length_b   1.000
_cell.length_c   1.000
_cell.angle_alpha   90.00
_cell.angle_beta   90.00
_cell.angle_gamma   90.00
#
_symmetry.space_group_name_H-M   'P 1'
#
loop_
_entity.id
_entity.type
_entity.pdbx_description
1 polymer ?
#
loop_
_entity_poly.entity_id
_entity_poly.type
_entity_poly.pdbx_seq_one_letter_code
_entity_poly.pdbx_strand_id
1 'polypeptide(L)'
;MPVLAVFDAQGSWRDTHVCDGWITDHLAHHGVRWGRGEAQQGQRTLDSAGLFYLPTADGYLGLLFEGGEWVSIAADAPHFFDAGEGESPEGLPAVLPRFEAFVEEVLSLTGNNADDE
;
A
#
# COMPACT_ATOMS: atom_id res chain seq x y z
N MET A 1 -3.03 7.91 -6.77
CA MET A 1 -3.09 6.69 -7.60
C MET A 1 -2.50 5.60 -6.73
N PRO A 2 -3.32 4.65 -6.27
CA PRO A 2 -2.84 3.61 -5.39
C PRO A 2 -1.93 2.65 -6.14
N VAL A 3 -0.97 2.09 -5.43
CA VAL A 3 -0.19 0.95 -5.90
C VAL A 3 -0.44 -0.21 -4.96
N LEU A 4 -0.72 -1.38 -5.52
CA LEU A 4 -0.78 -2.65 -4.81
C LEU A 4 0.43 -3.50 -5.20
N ALA A 5 1.24 -3.90 -4.23
CA ALA A 5 2.23 -4.93 -4.37
C ALA A 5 1.78 -6.21 -3.65
N VAL A 6 2.06 -7.37 -4.26
CA VAL A 6 1.78 -8.68 -3.68
C VAL A 6 3.08 -9.33 -3.25
N PHE A 7 3.15 -9.75 -1.99
CA PHE A 7 4.27 -10.47 -1.42
C PHE A 7 3.84 -11.88 -1.03
N ASP A 8 4.71 -12.87 -1.25
CA ASP A 8 4.49 -14.21 -0.71
C ASP A 8 4.73 -14.27 0.81
N ALA A 9 4.48 -15.42 1.42
CA ALA A 9 4.70 -15.65 2.85
C ALA A 9 6.16 -15.54 3.30
N GLN A 10 7.13 -15.49 2.37
CA GLN A 10 8.55 -15.24 2.67
C GLN A 10 8.89 -13.74 2.55
N GLY A 11 7.93 -12.91 2.16
CA GLY A 11 8.12 -11.48 1.91
C GLY A 11 8.74 -11.17 0.56
N SER A 12 8.77 -12.13 -0.38
CA SER A 12 9.29 -11.88 -1.72
C SER A 12 8.25 -11.18 -2.57
N TRP A 13 8.65 -10.14 -3.30
CA TRP A 13 7.79 -9.42 -4.22
C TRP A 13 7.37 -10.33 -5.39
N ARG A 14 6.06 -10.43 -5.66
CA ARG A 14 5.49 -11.32 -6.69
C ARG A 14 4.83 -10.56 -7.83
N ASP A 15 4.12 -9.48 -7.52
CA ASP A 15 3.36 -8.73 -8.52
C ASP A 15 3.16 -7.27 -8.09
N THR A 16 2.90 -6.40 -9.07
CA THR A 16 2.62 -4.97 -8.87
C THR A 16 1.44 -4.56 -9.74
N HIS A 17 0.45 -3.89 -9.13
CA HIS A 17 -0.72 -3.37 -9.80
C HIS A 17 -0.88 -1.88 -9.53
N VAL A 18 -1.23 -1.12 -10.57
CA VAL A 18 -1.44 0.35 -10.52
C VAL A 18 -2.82 0.78 -11.05
N CYS A 19 -3.70 -0.18 -11.37
CA CYS A 19 -5.02 0.10 -11.92
C CYS A 19 -6.06 0.31 -10.80
N ASP A 20 -6.50 1.56 -10.61
CA ASP A 20 -7.48 1.96 -9.57
C ASP A 20 -8.70 1.03 -9.50
N GLY A 21 -9.28 0.66 -10.64
CA GLY A 21 -10.50 -0.16 -10.68
C GLY A 21 -10.28 -1.58 -10.15
N TRP A 22 -9.22 -2.25 -10.59
CA TRP A 22 -8.90 -3.60 -10.12
C TRP A 22 -8.43 -3.59 -8.65
N ILE A 23 -7.60 -2.61 -8.26
CA ILE A 23 -7.16 -2.45 -6.87
C ILE A 23 -8.37 -2.22 -5.95
N THR A 24 -9.33 -1.38 -6.34
CA THR A 24 -10.53 -1.12 -5.55
C THR A 24 -11.35 -2.38 -5.31
N ASP A 25 -11.61 -3.16 -6.37
CA ASP A 25 -12.36 -4.41 -6.25
C ASP A 25 -11.60 -5.42 -5.37
N HIS A 26 -10.30 -5.58 -5.61
CA HIS A 26 -9.46 -6.49 -4.84
C HIS A 26 -9.42 -6.12 -3.35
N LEU A 27 -9.17 -4.85 -3.03
CA LEU A 27 -9.11 -4.34 -1.65
C LEU A 27 -10.43 -4.50 -0.90
N ALA A 28 -11.57 -4.37 -1.59
CA ALA A 28 -12.88 -4.54 -0.97
C ALA A 28 -13.06 -5.96 -0.39
N HIS A 29 -12.47 -6.99 -1.00
CA HIS A 29 -12.47 -8.36 -0.49
C HIS A 29 -11.68 -8.50 0.83
N HIS A 30 -10.73 -7.59 1.07
CA HIS A 30 -9.94 -7.51 2.30
C HIS A 30 -10.52 -6.50 3.32
N GLY A 31 -11.72 -5.98 3.08
CA GLY A 31 -12.34 -4.99 3.97
C GLY A 31 -11.66 -3.63 3.95
N VAL A 32 -10.90 -3.33 2.89
CA VAL A 32 -10.24 -2.04 2.69
C VAL A 32 -10.97 -1.24 1.64
N ARG A 33 -11.19 0.04 1.97
CA ARG A 33 -11.76 1.04 1.07
C ARG A 33 -10.84 2.23 1.03
N TRP A 34 -10.80 2.89 -0.11
CA TRP A 34 -10.01 4.09 -0.31
C TRP A 34 -10.69 4.99 -1.32
N GLY A 35 -10.24 6.25 -1.40
CA GLY A 35 -10.71 7.17 -2.41
C GLY A 35 -10.10 8.55 -2.26
N ARG A 36 -10.65 9.51 -3.02
CA ARG A 36 -10.23 10.92 -3.03
C ARG A 36 -11.39 11.81 -2.60
N GLY A 37 -11.07 13.03 -2.16
CA GLY A 37 -12.05 14.03 -1.75
C GLY A 37 -12.32 14.02 -0.24
N GLU A 38 -13.47 14.54 0.17
CA GLU A 38 -13.81 14.68 1.58
C GLU A 38 -14.04 13.31 2.24
N ALA A 39 -13.24 13.01 3.27
CA ALA A 39 -13.39 11.80 4.07
C ALA A 39 -14.70 11.83 4.87
N GLN A 40 -15.37 10.69 4.91
CA GLN A 40 -16.56 10.46 5.73
C GLN A 40 -16.19 9.87 7.09
N GLN A 41 -17.19 9.74 7.97
CA GLN A 41 -16.99 9.14 9.30
C GLN A 41 -16.40 7.71 9.18
N GLY A 42 -15.27 7.48 9.83
CA GLY A 42 -14.55 6.19 9.79
C GLY A 42 -13.55 6.06 8.64
N GLN A 43 -13.36 7.10 7.83
CA GLN A 43 -12.28 7.21 6.85
C GLN A 43 -11.21 8.16 7.39
N ARG A 44 -9.95 7.86 7.10
CA ARG A 44 -8.81 8.70 7.46
C ARG A 44 -8.16 9.25 6.20
N THR A 45 -8.18 10.57 6.02
CA THR A 45 -7.35 11.24 5.01
C THR A 45 -5.89 11.16 5.42
N LEU A 46 -5.03 10.88 4.45
CA LEU A 46 -3.58 10.90 4.64
C LEU A 46 -3.05 12.31 4.38
N ASP A 47 -2.24 12.83 5.30
CA ASP A 47 -1.58 14.13 5.14
C ASP A 47 -0.41 14.06 4.12
N SER A 48 0.21 12.89 4.01
CA SER A 48 1.30 12.54 3.10
C SER A 48 1.06 11.16 2.48
N ALA A 49 1.93 10.73 1.55
CA ALA A 49 1.86 9.37 1.05
C ALA A 49 2.10 8.36 2.20
N GLY A 50 1.40 7.22 2.13
CA GLY A 50 1.43 6.22 3.20
C GLY A 50 1.42 4.81 2.66
N LEU A 51 2.25 3.95 3.26
CA LEU A 51 2.35 2.53 2.94
C LEU A 51 1.63 1.71 4.02
N PHE A 52 0.68 0.88 3.60
CA PHE A 52 0.01 -0.09 4.46
C PHE A 52 0.43 -1.50 4.10
N TYR A 53 0.62 -2.35 5.10
CA TYR A 53 0.75 -3.79 4.91
C TYR A 53 -0.45 -4.53 5.49
N LEU A 54 -1.06 -5.40 4.69
CA LEU A 54 -2.11 -6.31 5.12
C LEU A 54 -1.58 -7.75 5.05
N PRO A 55 -1.51 -8.48 6.18
CA PRO A 55 -1.27 -9.92 6.12
C PRO A 55 -2.49 -10.62 5.51
N THR A 56 -2.22 -11.61 4.68
CA THR A 56 -3.21 -12.48 4.04
C THR A 56 -2.88 -13.94 4.35
N ALA A 57 -3.72 -14.88 3.88
CA ALA A 57 -3.44 -16.31 4.05
C ALA A 57 -2.16 -16.76 3.33
N ASP A 58 -1.79 -16.08 2.24
CA ASP A 58 -0.71 -16.50 1.34
C ASP A 58 0.55 -15.61 1.40
N GLY A 59 0.52 -14.54 2.23
CA GLY A 59 1.61 -13.59 2.35
C GLY A 59 1.13 -12.21 2.77
N TYR A 60 1.55 -11.17 2.06
CA TYR A 60 1.23 -9.77 2.39
C TYR A 60 0.83 -8.97 1.16
N LEU A 61 -0.04 -7.99 1.38
CA LEU A 61 -0.33 -6.93 0.41
C LEU A 61 0.34 -5.64 0.90
N GLY A 62 1.13 -4.99 0.04
CA GLY A 62 1.65 -3.64 0.26
C GLY A 62 0.84 -2.62 -0.52
N LEU A 63 0.29 -1.62 0.16
CA LEU A 63 -0.59 -0.61 -0.40
C LEU A 63 0.01 0.76 -0.23
N LEU A 64 0.40 1.39 -1.33
CA LEU A 64 0.87 2.77 -1.34
C LEU A 64 -0.26 3.68 -1.79
N PHE A 65 -0.64 4.63 -0.94
CA PHE A 65 -1.58 5.70 -1.25
C PHE A 65 -0.88 7.05 -1.21
N GLU A 66 -1.37 8.00 -2.00
CA GLU A 66 -0.86 9.37 -2.04
C GLU A 66 -1.47 10.23 -0.92
N GLY A 67 -0.78 11.33 -0.58
CA GLY A 67 -1.34 12.35 0.31
C GLY A 67 -2.63 12.96 -0.27
N GLY A 68 -3.60 13.21 0.59
CA GLY A 68 -4.94 13.68 0.22
C GLY A 68 -5.92 12.56 -0.17
N GLU A 69 -5.46 11.31 -0.31
CA GLU A 69 -6.33 10.14 -0.40
C GLU A 69 -6.84 9.76 1.00
N TRP A 70 -8.06 9.25 1.08
CA TRP A 70 -8.60 8.67 2.31
C TRP A 70 -8.57 7.15 2.25
N VAL A 71 -8.35 6.53 3.40
CA VAL A 71 -8.32 5.07 3.58
C VAL A 71 -9.22 4.68 4.75
N SER A 72 -9.93 3.56 4.62
CA SER A 72 -10.72 2.93 5.67
C SER A 72 -10.45 1.44 5.65
N ILE A 73 -9.96 0.91 6.78
CA ILE A 73 -9.67 -0.50 6.98
C ILE A 73 -10.62 -0.99 8.06
N ALA A 74 -11.23 -2.17 7.86
CA ALA A 74 -12.09 -2.79 8.87
C ALA A 74 -11.36 -2.91 10.21
N ALA A 75 -12.04 -2.58 11.32
CA ALA A 75 -11.41 -2.45 12.63
C ALA A 75 -10.69 -3.72 13.13
N ASP A 76 -11.20 -4.89 12.74
CA ASP A 76 -10.63 -6.18 13.12
C ASP A 76 -9.57 -6.69 12.13
N ALA A 77 -9.32 -5.96 11.04
CA ALA A 77 -8.33 -6.36 10.05
C ALA A 77 -6.91 -5.97 10.51
N PRO A 78 -6.02 -6.95 10.76
CA PRO A 78 -4.64 -6.65 11.10
C PRO A 78 -4.00 -5.86 9.96
N HIS A 79 -3.30 -4.78 10.29
CA HIS A 79 -2.57 -3.99 9.33
C HIS A 79 -1.39 -3.28 9.99
N PHE A 80 -0.38 -2.98 9.19
CA PHE A 80 0.75 -2.12 9.56
C PHE A 80 0.70 -0.85 8.72
N PHE A 81 1.18 0.26 9.26
CA PHE A 81 1.22 1.53 8.58
C PHE A 81 2.61 2.15 8.72
N ASP A 82 3.20 2.55 7.60
CA ASP A 82 4.48 3.24 7.50
C ASP A 82 4.26 4.55 6.71
N ALA A 83 4.45 5.67 7.39
CA ALA A 83 4.27 7.02 6.82
C ALA A 83 5.56 7.55 6.15
N GLY A 84 6.61 6.74 6.06
CA GLY A 84 7.93 7.17 5.58
C GLY A 84 8.75 7.95 6.61
N GLU A 85 8.29 8.03 7.86
CA GLU A 85 8.96 8.76 8.94
C GLU A 85 9.39 7.79 10.05
N GLY A 86 10.66 7.36 10.04
CA GLY A 86 11.32 6.77 11.22
C GLY A 86 11.47 5.24 11.28
N GLU A 87 11.21 4.68 12.45
CA GLU A 87 11.51 3.28 12.80
C GLU A 87 10.51 2.28 12.17
N SER A 88 10.94 1.03 12.00
CA SER A 88 10.05 -0.04 11.47
C SER A 88 8.77 -0.12 12.29
N PRO A 89 7.58 -0.25 11.64
CA PRO A 89 6.36 -0.54 12.37
C PRO A 89 6.52 -1.85 13.16
N GLU A 90 6.12 -1.81 14.43
CA GLU A 90 6.27 -2.95 15.34
C GLU A 90 5.52 -4.19 14.80
N GLY A 91 6.22 -5.33 14.75
CA GLY A 91 5.64 -6.60 14.30
C GLY A 91 5.61 -6.82 12.78
N LEU A 92 6.01 -5.83 11.96
CA LEU A 92 6.20 -6.04 10.52
C LEU A 92 7.44 -6.93 10.28
N PRO A 93 7.35 -7.99 9.46
CA PRO A 93 8.52 -8.77 9.07
C PRO A 93 9.62 -7.90 8.45
N ALA A 94 10.86 -8.03 8.95
CA ALA A 94 12.01 -7.25 8.49
C ALA A 94 12.39 -7.48 7.02
N VAL A 95 11.84 -8.52 6.39
CA VAL A 95 12.04 -8.85 4.97
C VAL A 95 11.20 -7.96 4.05
N LEU A 96 10.12 -7.37 4.54
CA LEU A 96 9.27 -6.48 3.75
C LEU A 96 9.93 -5.10 3.64
N PRO A 97 9.91 -4.48 2.45
CA PRO A 97 10.53 -3.18 2.26
C PRO A 97 9.82 -2.10 3.07
N ARG A 98 10.58 -1.14 3.61
CA ARG A 98 10.01 0.07 4.21
C ARG A 98 9.52 1.03 3.12
N PHE A 99 8.82 2.09 3.52
CA PHE A 99 8.28 3.09 2.63
C PHE A 99 9.24 3.51 1.49
N GLU A 100 10.46 3.97 1.82
CA GLU A 100 11.41 4.47 0.82
C GLU A 100 11.83 3.38 -0.19
N ALA A 101 12.22 2.20 0.32
CA ALA A 101 12.62 1.07 -0.52
C ALA A 101 11.46 0.52 -1.36
N PHE A 102 10.25 0.54 -0.82
CA PHE A 102 9.04 0.15 -1.54
C PHE A 102 8.77 1.10 -2.71
N VAL A 103 8.82 2.42 -2.46
CA VAL A 103 8.62 3.44 -3.50
C VAL A 103 9.69 3.31 -4.59
N GLU A 104 10.95 3.15 -4.22
CA GLU A 104 12.05 2.94 -5.18
C GLU A 104 11.80 1.72 -6.08
N GLU A 105 11.40 0.59 -5.50
CA GLU A 105 11.12 -0.63 -6.25
C GLU A 105 9.89 -0.48 -7.15
N VAL A 106 8.81 0.15 -6.67
CA VAL A 106 7.64 0.46 -7.51
C VAL A 106 8.06 1.29 -8.71
N LEU A 107 8.82 2.38 -8.51
CA LEU A 107 9.24 3.27 -9.58
C LEU A 107 10.10 2.52 -10.62
N SER A 108 10.98 1.62 -10.16
CA SER A 108 11.77 0.74 -11.03
C SER A 108 10.89 -0.20 -11.87
N LEU A 109 9.88 -0.83 -11.27
CA LEU A 109 9.01 -1.81 -11.92
C LEU A 109 7.95 -1.18 -12.83
N THR A 110 7.38 -0.04 -12.44
CA THR A 110 6.34 0.64 -13.22
C THR A 110 6.92 1.57 -14.28
N GLY A 111 8.23 1.81 -14.22
CA GLY A 111 9.01 2.45 -15.27
C GLY A 111 8.75 3.94 -15.41
N ASN A 112 9.78 4.71 -15.11
CA ASN A 112 10.09 5.94 -15.81
C ASN A 112 10.11 5.65 -17.33
N ASN A 113 9.00 5.88 -18.01
CA ASN A 113 8.91 5.90 -19.48
C ASN A 113 9.50 7.22 -20.04
N ALA A 114 10.55 7.73 -19.40
CA ALA A 114 11.38 8.83 -19.87
C ALA A 114 12.78 8.28 -20.17
N ASP A 115 12.84 7.42 -21.17
CA ASP A 115 13.94 7.49 -22.13
C ASP A 115 13.78 8.86 -22.82
N ASP A 116 14.38 9.91 -22.25
CA ASP A 116 14.66 11.14 -22.99
C ASP A 116 15.86 10.83 -23.90
N GLU A 117 15.56 10.65 -25.20
CA GLU A 117 16.54 10.60 -26.30
C GLU A 117 17.41 11.86 -26.40
#